data_AF-X0YHI0-F1
#
_entry.id   AF-X0YHI0-F1
#
_cell.length_a   1.000
_cell.length_b   1.000
_cell.length_c   1.000
_cell.angle_alpha   90.00
_cell.angle_beta   90.00
_cell.angle_gamma   90.00
#
_symmetry.space_group_name_H-M   'P 1'
#
loop_
_entity.id
_entity.type
_entity.pdbx_description
1 polymer ?
#
loop_
_entity_poly.entity_id
_entity_poly.type
_entity_poly.pdbx_seq_one_letter_code
_entity_poly.pdbx_strand_id
1 'polypeptide(L)' 'MKIRVSGDKLTIASAHMLAKHDKCARIHGHNYSIEVEIEGELNEKNMVIDFSEFKSRVSKIIKKYDHKV' A
#
# COMPACT_ATOMS: atom_id res chain seq x y z
N MET A 1 -2.12 20.99 2.53
CA MET A 1 -2.16 20.58 1.10
C MET A 1 -2.19 19.06 1.06
N LYS A 2 -3.02 18.45 0.21
CA LYS A 2 -3.25 17.01 0.21
C LYS A 2 -2.73 16.39 -1.08
N ILE A 3 -1.75 15.49 -0.99
CA ILE A 3 -1.18 14.81 -2.16
C ILE A 3 -1.59 13.34 -2.12
N ARG A 4 -2.28 12.90 -3.18
CA ARG A 4 -2.67 11.50 -3.37
C ARG A 4 -1.78 10.89 -4.44
N VAL A 5 -1.14 9.75 -4.12
CA VAL A 5 -0.31 9.03 -5.09
C VAL A 5 -0.88 7.63 -5.26
N SER A 6 -1.44 7.40 -6.43
CA SER A 6 -1.82 6.08 -6.94
C SER A 6 -0.84 5.71 -8.05
N GLY A 7 -0.19 4.54 -7.96
CA GLY A 7 0.66 4.05 -9.04
C GLY A 7 0.64 2.54 -9.12
N ASP A 8 0.77 2.00 -10.33
CA ASP A 8 0.63 0.58 -10.68
C ASP A 8 1.54 -0.38 -9.90
N LYS A 9 2.57 0.14 -9.21
CA LYS A 9 3.61 -0.63 -8.50
C LYS A 9 3.41 -0.78 -6.99
N LEU A 10 2.31 -0.28 -6.43
CA LEU A 10 1.98 -0.57 -5.03
C LEU A 10 1.04 -1.76 -4.97
N THR A 11 1.55 -2.93 -5.33
CA THR A 11 0.79 -4.18 -5.27
C THR A 11 1.48 -5.18 -4.35
N ILE A 12 0.68 -6.03 -3.71
CA ILE A 12 1.16 -7.20 -2.98
C ILE A 12 0.35 -8.42 -3.38
N ALA A 13 1.00 -9.58 -3.43
CA ALA A 13 0.33 -10.86 -3.60
C ALA A 13 0.26 -11.55 -2.23
N SER A 14 -0.95 -11.75 -1.70
CA SER A 14 -1.12 -12.32 -0.36
C SER A 14 -2.34 -13.25 -0.31
N ALA A 15 -2.26 -14.25 0.55
CA ALA A 15 -3.37 -15.14 0.86
C ALA A 15 -4.13 -14.66 2.11
N HIS A 16 -5.40 -15.04 2.22
CA HIS A 16 -6.23 -14.75 3.39
C HIS A 16 -7.41 -15.73 3.49
N MET A 17 -8.13 -15.63 4.60
CA MET A 17 -9.36 -16.37 4.85
C MET A 17 -10.30 -15.52 5.73
N LEU A 18 -11.58 -15.44 5.35
CA LEU A 18 -12.62 -14.74 6.09
C LEU A 18 -13.63 -15.75 6.63
N ALA A 19 -13.50 -16.12 7.92
CA ALA A 19 -14.22 -17.24 8.54
C ALA A 19 -15.76 -17.20 8.42
N LYS A 20 -16.36 -16.02 8.24
CA LYS A 20 -17.82 -15.82 8.14
C LYS A 20 -18.29 -15.42 6.73
N HIS A 21 -17.46 -15.59 5.70
CA HIS A 21 -17.78 -15.17 4.34
C HIS A 21 -17.86 -16.38 3.41
N ASP A 22 -18.94 -16.53 2.65
CA ASP A 22 -19.20 -17.73 1.84
C ASP A 22 -18.06 -18.07 0.86
N LYS A 23 -17.78 -17.18 -0.11
CA LYS A 23 -16.70 -17.38 -1.10
C LYS A 23 -15.27 -17.36 -0.51
N CYS A 24 -15.08 -16.70 0.63
CA CYS A 24 -13.77 -16.37 1.17
C CYS A 24 -13.43 -17.15 2.46
N ALA A 25 -14.29 -18.10 2.85
CA ALA A 25 -14.11 -18.94 4.05
C ALA A 25 -13.00 -19.99 3.90
N ARG A 26 -12.49 -20.21 2.68
CA ARG A 26 -11.33 -21.07 2.41
C ARG A 26 -10.11 -20.20 2.11
N ILE A 27 -8.91 -20.68 2.46
CA ILE A 27 -7.66 -20.00 2.11
C ILE A 27 -7.58 -19.83 0.59
N HIS A 28 -7.36 -18.60 0.16
CA HIS A 28 -7.14 -18.20 -1.24
C HIS A 28 -6.34 -16.89 -1.28
N GLY A 29 -5.92 -16.44 -2.46
CA GLY A 29 -5.09 -15.24 -2.60
C GLY A 29 -5.63 -14.21 -3.56
N HIS A 30 -5.12 -12.99 -3.42
CA HIS A 30 -5.38 -11.85 -4.29
C HIS A 30 -4.10 -11.06 -4.55
N ASN A 31 -4.12 -10.34 -5.68
CA ASN A 31 -3.20 -9.23 -5.90
C ASN A 31 -3.90 -7.96 -5.37
N TYR A 32 -3.45 -7.46 -4.24
CA TYR A 32 -4.00 -6.25 -3.63
C TYR A 32 -3.31 -5.03 -4.22
N SER A 33 -4.07 -4.09 -4.76
CA SER A 33 -3.59 -2.76 -5.13
C SER A 33 -3.72 -1.83 -3.93
N ILE A 34 -2.63 -1.13 -3.60
CA ILE A 34 -2.50 -0.29 -2.42
C ILE A 34 -2.42 1.16 -2.88
N GLU A 35 -3.28 1.97 -2.30
CA GLU A 35 -3.26 3.41 -2.49
C GLU A 35 -2.82 4.10 -1.21
N VAL A 36 -1.97 5.11 -1.33
CA VAL A 36 -1.44 5.83 -0.19
C VAL A 36 -1.59 7.33 -0.41
N GLU A 37 -2.07 7.99 0.63
CA GLU A 37 -2.30 9.42 0.68
C GLU A 37 -1.41 10.03 1.75
N ILE A 38 -0.80 11.17 1.43
CA ILE A 38 0.06 11.90 2.36
C ILE A 38 -0.40 13.35 2.45
N GLU A 39 -0.44 13.82 3.68
CA GLU A 39 -0.72 15.20 4.04
C GLU A 39 0.37 15.72 4.97
N GLY A 40 0.74 16.99 4.78
CA GLY A 40 1.75 17.65 5.59
C GLY A 40 1.99 19.09 5.13
N GLU A 41 2.85 19.78 5.88
CA GLU A 41 3.34 21.10 5.52
C GLU A 41 4.39 21.02 4.40
N LEU A 42 4.62 22.15 3.74
CA LEU A 42 5.69 22.26 2.75
C LEU A 42 7.04 22.33 3.45
N ASN A 43 7.99 21.50 3.01
CA ASN A 43 9.39 21.62 3.41
C ASN A 43 10.10 22.76 2.66
N GLU A 44 11.39 22.95 2.95
CA GLU A 44 12.24 23.99 2.32
C GLU A 44 12.29 23.93 0.78
N LYS A 45 11.92 22.78 0.19
CA LYS A 45 11.84 22.58 -1.27
C LYS A 45 10.44 22.79 -1.83
N ASN A 46 9.51 23.35 -1.04
CA ASN A 46 8.09 23.51 -1.39
C ASN A 46 7.40 22.19 -1.76
N MET A 47 7.77 21.10 -1.10
CA MET A 47 7.15 19.78 -1.26
C MET A 47 6.66 19.24 0.08
N VAL A 48 5.59 18.45 0.09
CA VAL A 48 5.19 17.70 1.29
C VAL A 48 6.19 16.55 1.57
N ILE A 49 6.58 15.82 0.52
CA ILE A 49 7.58 14.75 0.58
C ILE A 49 8.20 14.54 -0.81
N ASP A 50 9.44 14.07 -0.87
CA ASP A 50 10.04 13.60 -2.11
C ASP A 50 9.40 12.26 -2.56
N PHE A 51 9.05 12.12 -3.84
CA PHE A 51 8.39 10.91 -4.34
C PHE A 51 9.26 9.65 -4.24
N SER A 52 10.59 9.76 -4.31
CA SER A 52 11.51 8.63 -4.16
C SER A 52 11.56 8.16 -2.72
N GLU A 53 11.59 9.11 -1.78
CA GLU A 53 11.49 8.82 -0.35
C GLU A 53 10.16 8.15 -0.01
N PHE A 54 9.05 8.72 -0.50
CA PHE A 54 7.72 8.16 -0.37
C PHE A 54 7.65 6.70 -0.81
N LYS A 55 8.08 6.41 -2.05
CA LYS A 55 8.08 5.05 -2.61
C LYS A 55 8.94 4.10 -1.78
N SER A 56 10.11 4.54 -1.31
CA SER A 56 11.00 3.73 -0.46
C SER A 56 10.36 3.39 0.88
N ARG A 57 9.76 4.37 1.56
CA ARG A 57 9.09 4.18 2.85
C ARG A 57 7.87 3.26 2.71
N VAL A 58 6.99 3.52 1.75
CA VAL A 58 5.80 2.70 1.50
C VAL A 58 6.19 1.27 1.10
N SER A 59 7.17 1.10 0.19
CA SER A 59 7.63 -0.22 -0.23
C SER A 59 8.10 -1.08 0.95
N LYS A 60 8.85 -0.50 1.91
CA LYS A 60 9.29 -1.21 3.12
C LYS A 60 8.13 -1.66 4.00
N ILE A 61 7.03 -0.90 4.04
CA ILE A 61 5.85 -1.26 4.82
C ILE A 61 5.09 -2.39 4.13
N ILE A 62 4.76 -2.23 2.84
CA ILE A 62 3.93 -3.20 2.11
C ILE A 62 4.62 -4.56 1.93
N LYS A 63 5.96 -4.58 1.81
CA LYS A 63 6.76 -5.82 1.73
C LYS A 63 6.59 -6.76 2.92
N LYS A 64 6.12 -6.27 4.07
CA LYS A 64 5.83 -7.11 5.24
C LYS A 64 4.63 -8.04 5.00
N TYR A 65 3.74 -7.67 4.09
CA TYR A 65 2.50 -8.36 3.76
C TYR A 65 2.56 -9.11 2.43
N ASP A 66 3.58 -8.83 1.62
CA ASP A 66 3.79 -9.50 0.34
C ASP A 66 4.27 -10.95 0.52
N HIS A 67 3.71 -11.86 -0.26
CA HIS A 67 3.93 -13.31 -0.18
C HIS A 67 3.68 -13.89 1.21
N LYS A 68 2.60 -13.44 1.87
CA LYS A 68 2.14 -13.94 3.18
C LYS A 68 0.78 -14.62 3.09
N VAL A 69 0.39 -15.26 4.20
CA VAL A 69 -0.91 -15.89 4.44
C VAL A 69 -1.54 -15.24 5.66
#